data_AF-A0A1Y4LRX1-F1
#
_entry.id   AF-A0A1Y4LRX1-F1
#
_cell.length_a   1.000
_cell.length_b   1.000
_cell.length_c   1.000
_cell.angle_alpha   90.00
_cell.angle_beta   90.00
_cell.angle_gamma   90.00
#
_symmetry.space_group_name_H-M   'P 1'
#
loop_
_entity.id
_entity.type
_entity.pdbx_description
1 polymer ?
#
loop_
_entity_poly.entity_id
_entity_poly.type
_entity_poly.pdbx_seq_one_letter_code
_entity_poly.pdbx_strand_id
1 'polypeptide(L)'
;MKRLHQRIISALLSTILLTGSLSTAYAAYEQYLPQITHIQCGEKVELGEQHISFSPDSGIYFYTVPFTADDFSYSFSYADCETWYPQNWEEKNELQCDSIMLFDSITEGIYPIITKVFSSGNDTDVLAQKETGYYVDIKVLPALSVNSDITFYKTGEVVFDDEPIWKGSFGTGYEIGKYYLIVADMPSIGGVGYVDDLGDALEFECTDIPSDRYTVPKENIILQYMKCTGVDEEKKTIYMEVTQAQDAAMQVTEKPAVNTITANPTSSPVLLDGKTVSLDAYEIANNNYFKIRDLASVLSGTESQFDVTWDAANQAIQLTTGVPYTPVGGELTKGNGQSQPAKVSNAKILLNGASLDLKAYEINGNTYFKLRDLGEALGFGVDWDSAQNTILIKT
;
A
#
# COMPACT_ATOMS: atom_id res chain seq x y z
N MET A 1 -33.84 -7.20 -22.73
CA MET A 1 -34.87 -6.20 -23.08
C MET A 1 -35.37 -5.54 -21.79
N LYS A 2 -34.98 -4.27 -21.58
CA LYS A 2 -35.64 -3.20 -20.80
C LYS A 2 -36.13 -3.42 -19.35
N ARG A 3 -35.46 -2.66 -18.45
CA ARG A 3 -35.99 -1.64 -17.49
C ARG A 3 -36.76 -2.21 -16.26
N LEU A 4 -36.77 -1.65 -15.04
CA LEU A 4 -36.63 -0.25 -14.59
C LEU A 4 -36.65 -0.22 -13.03
N HIS A 5 -35.71 0.51 -12.42
CA HIS A 5 -35.90 1.54 -11.37
C HIS A 5 -36.31 1.23 -9.91
N GLN A 6 -35.49 1.83 -9.03
CA GLN A 6 -35.78 2.87 -8.01
C GLN A 6 -35.66 2.51 -6.51
N ARG A 7 -34.60 3.12 -5.94
CA ARG A 7 -34.34 3.59 -4.57
C ARG A 7 -35.59 3.98 -3.74
N ILE A 8 -35.54 3.79 -2.40
CA ILE A 8 -35.63 4.84 -1.33
C ILE A 8 -36.07 4.28 0.07
N ILE A 9 -35.15 4.39 1.06
CA ILE A 9 -35.27 4.94 2.44
C ILE A 9 -35.89 4.15 3.64
N SER A 10 -35.06 4.10 4.71
CA SER A 10 -35.31 4.22 6.17
C SER A 10 -35.53 3.00 7.10
N ALA A 11 -34.46 2.70 7.84
CA ALA A 11 -34.29 2.74 9.31
C ALA A 11 -35.46 2.35 10.25
N LEU A 12 -35.20 1.36 11.12
CA LEU A 12 -35.48 1.48 12.57
C LEU A 12 -34.69 0.46 13.41
N LEU A 13 -33.93 0.99 14.38
CA LEU A 13 -33.31 0.27 15.49
C LEU A 13 -34.34 -0.55 16.28
N SER A 14 -33.97 -1.74 16.74
CA SER A 14 -34.53 -2.36 17.96
C SER A 14 -33.48 -3.27 18.60
N THR A 15 -32.82 -2.75 19.63
CA THR A 15 -32.10 -3.52 20.65
C THR A 15 -33.06 -4.52 21.32
N ILE A 16 -32.61 -5.76 21.58
CA ILE A 16 -32.86 -6.55 22.81
C ILE A 16 -32.08 -7.88 22.77
N LEU A 17 -31.45 -8.18 23.91
CA LEU A 17 -30.68 -9.36 24.31
C LEU A 17 -31.07 -10.70 23.69
N LEU A 18 -30.12 -11.44 23.10
CA LEU A 18 -30.16 -12.90 23.08
C LEU A 18 -28.76 -13.54 23.04
N THR A 19 -28.16 -13.77 24.21
CA THR A 19 -27.03 -14.71 24.32
C THR A 19 -27.47 -16.18 24.21
N GLY A 20 -28.78 -16.44 23.98
CA GLY A 20 -29.37 -17.76 23.79
C GLY A 20 -30.00 -18.05 22.42
N SER A 21 -30.15 -17.06 21.51
CA SER A 21 -30.63 -17.34 20.14
C SER A 21 -29.54 -17.36 19.08
N LEU A 22 -28.39 -16.74 19.32
CA LEU A 22 -27.31 -16.79 18.33
C LEU A 22 -26.93 -18.25 18.04
N SER A 23 -26.81 -19.12 19.05
CA SER A 23 -26.44 -20.52 18.82
C SER A 23 -27.52 -21.34 18.10
N THR A 24 -28.80 -21.06 18.33
CA THR A 24 -29.92 -21.77 17.67
C THR A 24 -30.13 -21.29 16.24
N ALA A 25 -29.95 -20.00 15.99
CA ALA A 25 -29.96 -19.44 14.64
C ALA A 25 -28.80 -20.01 13.83
N TYR A 26 -27.60 -20.03 14.41
CA TYR A 26 -26.41 -20.58 13.78
C TYR A 26 -26.55 -22.06 13.38
N ALA A 27 -27.08 -22.89 14.29
CA ALA A 27 -27.35 -24.30 13.99
C ALA A 27 -28.38 -24.50 12.85
N ALA A 28 -29.29 -23.54 12.63
CA ALA A 28 -30.27 -23.61 11.55
C ALA A 28 -29.63 -23.38 10.15
N TYR A 29 -28.50 -22.68 10.11
CA TYR A 29 -27.79 -22.36 8.87
C TYR A 29 -26.64 -23.32 8.54
N GLU A 30 -26.24 -24.23 9.44
CA GLU A 30 -25.18 -25.21 9.16
C GLU A 30 -25.45 -26.08 7.93
N GLN A 31 -26.73 -26.37 7.64
CA GLN A 31 -27.12 -27.14 6.45
C GLN A 31 -26.82 -26.43 5.12
N TYR A 32 -26.54 -25.13 5.16
CA TYR A 32 -26.21 -24.31 3.99
C TYR A 32 -24.71 -24.11 3.80
N LEU A 33 -23.87 -24.64 4.69
CA LEU A 33 -22.43 -24.51 4.57
C LEU A 33 -21.89 -25.31 3.37
N PRO A 34 -21.03 -24.71 2.53
CA PRO A 34 -20.28 -25.42 1.51
C PRO A 34 -19.53 -26.64 2.07
N GLN A 35 -19.41 -27.68 1.26
CA GLN A 35 -18.77 -28.93 1.66
C GLN A 35 -17.59 -29.26 0.75
N ILE A 36 -16.38 -29.30 1.31
CA ILE A 36 -15.20 -29.77 0.57
C ILE A 36 -15.30 -31.27 0.35
N THR A 37 -15.12 -31.69 -0.90
CA THR A 37 -15.21 -33.08 -1.34
C THR A 37 -13.82 -33.71 -1.50
N HIS A 38 -12.88 -32.99 -2.10
CA HIS A 38 -11.51 -33.45 -2.32
C HIS A 38 -10.57 -32.28 -2.58
N ILE A 39 -9.27 -32.58 -2.62
CA ILE A 39 -8.19 -31.62 -2.81
C ILE A 39 -7.22 -32.12 -3.89
N GLN A 40 -6.55 -31.21 -4.57
CA GLN A 40 -5.59 -31.50 -5.63
C GLN A 40 -4.42 -30.50 -5.57
N CYS A 41 -3.29 -30.91 -6.14
CA CYS A 41 -2.17 -30.02 -6.48
C CYS A 41 -2.01 -30.03 -8.01
N GLY A 42 -2.06 -28.87 -8.68
CA GLY A 42 -1.81 -28.78 -10.12
C GLY A 42 -2.51 -27.60 -10.81
N GLU A 43 -2.56 -27.66 -12.14
CA GLU A 43 -3.04 -26.56 -13.00
C GLU A 43 -4.32 -26.87 -13.78
N LYS A 44 -4.68 -28.13 -13.98
CA LYS A 44 -5.79 -28.50 -14.87
C LYS A 44 -6.85 -29.24 -14.09
N VAL A 45 -8.08 -28.73 -14.21
CA VAL A 45 -9.25 -29.28 -13.56
C VAL A 45 -10.34 -29.48 -14.59
N GLU A 46 -10.90 -30.68 -14.58
CA GLU A 46 -12.05 -31.07 -15.38
C GLU A 46 -13.30 -31.04 -14.49
N LEU A 47 -14.18 -30.06 -14.69
CA LEU A 47 -15.48 -29.98 -14.04
C LEU A 47 -16.59 -30.24 -15.06
N GLY A 48 -17.01 -31.50 -15.18
CA GLY A 48 -17.99 -31.91 -16.18
C GLY A 48 -17.45 -31.72 -17.61
N GLU A 49 -18.04 -30.80 -18.38
CA GLU A 49 -17.57 -30.41 -19.73
C GLU A 49 -16.71 -29.13 -19.70
N GLN A 50 -16.52 -28.52 -18.53
CA GLN A 50 -15.70 -27.32 -18.38
C GLN A 50 -14.24 -27.69 -18.11
N HIS A 51 -13.35 -27.06 -18.89
CA HIS A 51 -11.91 -27.10 -18.68
C HIS A 51 -11.49 -25.85 -17.91
N ILE A 52 -11.20 -26.00 -16.62
CA ILE A 52 -10.73 -24.90 -15.78
C ILE A 52 -9.22 -25.00 -15.65
N SER A 53 -8.54 -23.92 -16.06
CA SER A 53 -7.10 -23.77 -15.93
C SER A 53 -6.76 -22.88 -14.74
N PHE A 54 -5.96 -23.41 -13.85
CA PHE A 54 -5.27 -22.70 -12.78
C PHE A 54 -3.80 -22.51 -13.15
N SER A 55 -3.08 -21.70 -12.38
CA SER A 55 -1.62 -21.66 -12.45
C SER A 55 -1.02 -23.03 -12.12
N PRO A 56 0.14 -23.38 -12.69
CA PRO A 56 0.92 -24.53 -12.24
C PRO A 56 1.08 -24.55 -10.73
N ASP A 57 1.08 -25.77 -10.18
CA ASP A 57 1.26 -26.00 -8.77
C ASP A 57 0.25 -25.22 -7.89
N SER A 58 -1.01 -25.09 -8.31
CA SER A 58 -2.06 -24.53 -7.46
C SER A 58 -2.56 -25.59 -6.48
N GLY A 59 -2.70 -25.21 -5.21
CA GLY A 59 -3.44 -26.01 -4.24
C GLY A 59 -4.92 -25.79 -4.47
N ILE A 60 -5.65 -26.81 -4.86
CA ILE A 60 -7.06 -26.70 -5.28
C ILE A 60 -7.91 -27.51 -4.30
N TYR A 61 -9.03 -26.94 -3.90
CA TYR A 61 -10.06 -27.66 -3.17
C TYR A 61 -11.37 -27.61 -3.93
N PHE A 62 -12.07 -28.74 -3.92
CA PHE A 62 -13.32 -28.92 -4.62
C PHE A 62 -14.44 -28.99 -3.63
N TYR A 63 -15.58 -28.37 -3.93
CA TYR A 63 -16.67 -28.25 -2.99
C TYR A 63 -18.02 -28.24 -3.69
N THR A 64 -19.08 -28.47 -2.91
CA THR A 64 -20.46 -28.29 -3.35
C THR A 64 -21.16 -27.26 -2.48
N VAL A 65 -22.12 -26.55 -3.08
CA VAL A 65 -22.92 -25.52 -2.38
C VAL A 65 -24.39 -25.98 -2.31
N PRO A 66 -24.99 -26.09 -1.12
CA PRO A 66 -26.32 -26.69 -0.93
C PRO A 66 -27.52 -25.76 -1.21
N PHE A 67 -27.30 -24.65 -1.90
CA PHE A 67 -28.34 -23.70 -2.33
C PHE A 67 -28.09 -23.24 -3.78
N THR A 68 -29.08 -22.60 -4.39
CA THR A 68 -28.99 -22.03 -5.75
C THR A 68 -29.00 -20.51 -5.66
N ALA A 69 -28.38 -19.83 -6.63
CA ALA A 69 -28.49 -18.38 -6.81
C ALA A 69 -28.09 -17.56 -5.56
N ASP A 70 -28.54 -16.31 -5.50
CA ASP A 70 -28.19 -15.31 -4.48
C ASP A 70 -28.93 -15.52 -3.14
N ASP A 71 -29.38 -16.73 -2.80
CA ASP A 71 -30.08 -16.98 -1.52
C ASP A 71 -29.17 -16.67 -0.32
N PHE A 72 -27.88 -17.01 -0.46
CA PHE A 72 -26.83 -16.76 0.52
C PHE A 72 -25.52 -16.42 -0.19
N SER A 73 -24.61 -15.78 0.53
CA SER A 73 -23.20 -15.71 0.15
C SER A 73 -22.41 -16.71 1.00
N TYR A 74 -21.27 -17.18 0.53
CA TYR A 74 -20.40 -18.10 1.28
C TYR A 74 -18.95 -17.65 1.24
N SER A 75 -18.06 -18.33 1.95
CA SER A 75 -16.60 -18.16 1.78
C SER A 75 -15.86 -19.36 2.36
N PHE A 76 -14.57 -19.44 2.03
CA PHE A 76 -13.60 -20.25 2.74
C PHE A 76 -12.50 -19.35 3.31
N SER A 77 -12.05 -19.64 4.52
CA SER A 77 -10.94 -18.93 5.16
C SER A 77 -9.92 -19.89 5.76
N TYR A 78 -8.65 -19.50 5.71
CA TYR A 78 -7.50 -20.24 6.22
C TYR A 78 -6.34 -19.26 6.45
N ALA A 79 -5.58 -19.40 7.53
CA ALA A 79 -4.42 -18.55 7.84
C ALA A 79 -4.68 -17.03 7.74
N ASP A 80 -5.84 -16.57 8.23
CA ASP A 80 -6.34 -15.18 8.13
C ASP A 80 -6.60 -14.67 6.69
N CYS A 81 -6.42 -15.51 5.68
CA CYS A 81 -6.90 -15.28 4.32
C CYS A 81 -8.34 -15.76 4.16
N GLU A 82 -9.06 -15.14 3.23
CA GLU A 82 -10.43 -15.49 2.86
C GLU A 82 -10.56 -15.46 1.35
N THR A 83 -11.38 -16.35 0.80
CA THR A 83 -11.65 -16.39 -0.64
C THR A 83 -12.62 -15.29 -1.02
N TRP A 84 -12.19 -14.43 -1.95
CA TRP A 84 -12.99 -13.34 -2.49
C TRP A 84 -13.74 -13.81 -3.74
N TYR A 85 -14.99 -13.35 -3.92
CA TYR A 85 -15.89 -13.70 -5.03
C TYR A 85 -16.42 -15.14 -5.15
N PRO A 86 -16.85 -15.82 -4.08
CA PRO A 86 -17.58 -17.07 -4.19
C PRO A 86 -19.00 -16.82 -4.71
N GLN A 87 -19.13 -16.63 -6.02
CA GLN A 87 -20.43 -16.51 -6.67
C GLN A 87 -20.92 -17.90 -7.04
N ASN A 88 -22.11 -18.26 -6.58
CA ASN A 88 -22.73 -19.54 -6.89
C ASN A 88 -23.44 -19.48 -8.24
N TRP A 89 -22.71 -19.68 -9.33
CA TRP A 89 -23.24 -19.62 -10.71
C TRP A 89 -23.85 -20.93 -11.18
N GLU A 90 -23.69 -21.97 -10.38
CA GLU A 90 -24.02 -23.33 -10.71
C GLU A 90 -25.32 -23.80 -10.07
N GLU A 91 -25.78 -24.99 -10.46
CA GLU A 91 -26.92 -25.61 -9.80
C GLU A 91 -26.57 -26.04 -8.38
N LYS A 92 -27.61 -26.22 -7.56
CA LYS A 92 -27.46 -26.67 -6.19
C LYS A 92 -26.73 -28.02 -6.15
N ASN A 93 -25.70 -28.08 -5.32
CA ASN A 93 -24.79 -29.21 -5.12
C ASN A 93 -23.97 -29.60 -6.36
N GLU A 94 -23.85 -28.72 -7.35
CA GLU A 94 -22.88 -28.90 -8.42
C GLU A 94 -21.46 -28.74 -7.87
N LEU A 95 -20.53 -29.47 -8.50
CA LEU A 95 -19.15 -29.53 -8.06
C LEU A 95 -18.41 -28.31 -8.58
N GLN A 96 -17.91 -27.52 -7.65
CA GLN A 96 -17.11 -26.32 -7.90
C GLN A 96 -15.68 -26.54 -7.40
N CYS A 97 -14.76 -25.68 -7.82
CA CYS A 97 -13.39 -25.67 -7.33
C CYS A 97 -12.87 -24.25 -7.16
N ASP A 98 -11.93 -24.09 -6.24
CA ASP A 98 -11.17 -22.86 -6.07
C ASP A 98 -9.74 -23.19 -5.62
N SER A 99 -8.83 -22.24 -5.81
CA SER A 99 -7.43 -22.36 -5.45
C SER A 99 -7.13 -21.67 -4.12
N ILE A 100 -6.24 -22.27 -3.34
CA ILE A 100 -5.64 -21.63 -2.17
C ILE A 100 -4.91 -20.37 -2.63
N MET A 101 -5.31 -19.25 -2.06
CA MET A 101 -4.71 -17.94 -2.25
C MET A 101 -4.21 -17.42 -0.90
N LEU A 102 -2.91 -17.18 -0.81
CA LEU A 102 -2.23 -16.71 0.40
C LEU A 102 -1.57 -15.37 0.10
N PHE A 103 -1.87 -14.35 0.88
CA PHE A 103 -1.31 -13.02 0.70
C PHE A 103 -1.21 -12.30 2.05
N ASP A 104 -0.44 -11.22 2.09
CA ASP A 104 -0.10 -10.49 3.32
C ASP A 104 0.74 -11.35 4.28
N SER A 105 0.71 -11.01 5.56
CA SER A 105 1.55 -11.54 6.63
C SER A 105 1.10 -12.94 7.03
N ILE A 106 1.65 -13.95 6.37
CA ILE A 106 1.36 -15.36 6.65
C ILE A 106 2.30 -15.90 7.73
N THR A 107 1.78 -16.72 8.64
CA THR A 107 2.58 -17.47 9.61
C THR A 107 2.67 -18.94 9.24
N GLU A 108 3.85 -19.54 9.44
CA GLU A 108 4.06 -20.97 9.23
C GLU A 108 3.19 -21.81 10.19
N GLY A 109 2.57 -22.87 9.67
CA GLY A 109 1.73 -23.75 10.47
C GLY A 109 0.65 -24.47 9.68
N ILE A 110 -0.14 -25.26 10.40
CA ILE A 110 -1.26 -26.03 9.85
C ILE A 110 -2.56 -25.35 10.24
N TYR A 111 -3.34 -24.95 9.25
CA TYR A 111 -4.58 -24.19 9.42
C TYR A 111 -5.78 -24.98 8.92
N PRO A 112 -6.88 -25.06 9.68
CA PRO A 112 -8.12 -25.62 9.18
C PRO A 112 -8.70 -24.69 8.10
N ILE A 113 -9.26 -25.29 7.04
CA ILE A 113 -10.13 -24.56 6.11
C ILE A 113 -11.50 -24.42 6.79
N ILE A 114 -11.88 -23.19 7.07
CA ILE A 114 -13.17 -22.83 7.66
C ILE A 114 -14.09 -22.40 6.53
N THR A 115 -15.29 -22.96 6.46
CA THR A 115 -16.34 -22.48 5.56
C THR A 115 -17.30 -21.57 6.31
N LYS A 116 -17.80 -20.53 5.66
CA LYS A 116 -18.79 -19.58 6.20
C LYS A 116 -19.95 -19.40 5.24
N VAL A 117 -21.12 -19.09 5.78
CA VAL A 117 -22.29 -18.65 5.01
C VAL A 117 -22.83 -17.36 5.61
N PHE A 118 -23.25 -16.45 4.75
CA PHE A 118 -23.66 -15.09 5.07
C PHE A 118 -25.02 -14.77 4.48
N SER A 119 -25.62 -13.71 5.01
CA SER A 119 -26.77 -13.07 4.38
C SER A 119 -26.42 -12.62 2.95
N SER A 120 -27.34 -12.82 2.01
CA SER A 120 -27.15 -12.41 0.60
C SER A 120 -26.73 -10.94 0.48
N GLY A 121 -25.62 -10.70 -0.21
CA GLY A 121 -25.08 -9.36 -0.46
C GLY A 121 -24.49 -8.67 0.78
N ASN A 122 -24.23 -9.41 1.87
CA ASN A 122 -23.60 -8.87 3.08
C ASN A 122 -22.59 -9.88 3.66
N ASP A 123 -21.31 -9.60 3.42
CA ASP A 123 -20.15 -10.37 3.88
C ASP A 123 -19.77 -10.17 5.35
N THR A 124 -20.47 -9.29 6.07
CA THR A 124 -20.22 -9.05 7.51
C THR A 124 -21.15 -9.82 8.42
N ASP A 125 -22.29 -10.30 7.90
CA ASP A 125 -23.33 -10.97 8.68
C ASP A 125 -23.20 -12.49 8.57
N VAL A 126 -22.28 -13.06 9.36
CA VAL A 126 -22.02 -14.51 9.39
C VAL A 126 -23.22 -15.24 10.02
N LEU A 127 -23.92 -16.03 9.21
CA LEU A 127 -25.06 -16.84 9.62
C LEU A 127 -24.64 -18.19 10.20
N ALA A 128 -23.61 -18.83 9.62
CA ALA A 128 -22.94 -20.01 10.15
C ALA A 128 -21.48 -20.07 9.68
N GLN A 129 -20.61 -20.74 10.44
CA GLN A 129 -19.27 -21.14 9.98
C GLN A 129 -18.84 -22.46 10.65
N LYS A 130 -17.95 -23.20 10.00
CA LYS A 130 -17.47 -24.49 10.50
C LYS A 130 -16.13 -24.89 9.90
N GLU A 131 -15.32 -25.60 10.67
CA GLU A 131 -14.16 -26.30 10.12
C GLU A 131 -14.62 -27.42 9.18
N THR A 132 -14.05 -27.45 7.98
CA THR A 132 -14.40 -28.44 6.94
C THR A 132 -13.78 -29.82 7.19
N GLY A 133 -12.78 -29.89 8.07
CA GLY A 133 -11.93 -31.06 8.28
C GLY A 133 -10.82 -31.23 7.23
N TYR A 134 -10.64 -30.24 6.35
CA TYR A 134 -9.49 -30.10 5.45
C TYR A 134 -8.56 -29.01 5.97
N TYR A 135 -7.27 -29.12 5.65
CA TYR A 135 -6.22 -28.26 6.19
C TYR A 135 -5.30 -27.73 5.11
N VAL A 136 -4.70 -26.58 5.37
CA VAL A 136 -3.57 -26.04 4.63
C VAL A 136 -2.36 -26.05 5.55
N ASP A 137 -1.33 -26.79 5.18
CA ASP A 137 -0.04 -26.78 5.86
C ASP A 137 0.89 -25.84 5.11
N ILE A 138 1.22 -24.74 5.77
CA ILE A 138 1.93 -23.61 5.19
C ILE A 138 3.34 -23.60 5.71
N LYS A 139 4.30 -23.72 4.80
CA LYS A 139 5.70 -23.40 5.02
C LYS A 139 6.00 -22.01 4.50
N VAL A 140 6.60 -21.18 5.36
CA VAL A 140 6.93 -19.80 4.99
C VAL A 140 8.37 -19.72 4.50
N LEU A 141 8.54 -19.25 3.27
CA LEU A 141 9.82 -18.96 2.65
C LEU A 141 10.22 -17.49 2.88
N PRO A 142 11.51 -17.15 2.78
CA PRO A 142 11.94 -15.76 2.81
C PRO A 142 11.22 -14.91 1.75
N ALA A 143 11.01 -13.63 2.06
CA ALA A 143 10.39 -12.70 1.12
C ALA A 143 11.18 -12.61 -0.20
N LEU A 144 10.49 -12.50 -1.33
CA LEU A 144 11.14 -12.29 -2.62
C LEU A 144 11.80 -10.92 -2.67
N SER A 145 12.88 -10.79 -3.44
CA SER A 145 13.47 -9.47 -3.74
C SER A 145 12.98 -9.00 -5.11
N VAL A 146 12.45 -7.78 -5.18
CA VAL A 146 12.07 -7.15 -6.44
C VAL A 146 13.13 -6.12 -6.82
N ASN A 147 13.79 -6.33 -7.95
CA ASN A 147 14.97 -5.54 -8.33
C ASN A 147 14.68 -4.43 -9.35
N SER A 148 13.48 -4.41 -9.92
CA SER A 148 13.06 -3.51 -10.99
C SER A 148 11.65 -2.98 -10.76
N ASP A 149 11.40 -1.76 -11.21
CA ASP A 149 10.06 -1.19 -11.30
C ASP A 149 9.22 -2.02 -12.29
N ILE A 150 7.90 -2.00 -12.13
CA ILE A 150 6.97 -2.55 -13.13
C ILE A 150 6.24 -1.41 -13.82
N THR A 151 6.17 -1.45 -15.15
CA THR A 151 5.38 -0.49 -15.92
C THR A 151 4.18 -1.19 -16.53
N PHE A 152 3.00 -0.69 -16.19
CA PHE A 152 1.73 -1.10 -16.74
C PHE A 152 1.38 -0.26 -17.96
N TYR A 153 0.91 -0.94 -19.01
CA TYR A 153 0.45 -0.33 -20.26
C TYR A 153 -0.99 -0.73 -20.52
N LYS A 154 -1.82 0.27 -20.82
CA LYS A 154 -3.19 0.05 -21.25
C LYS A 154 -3.20 -0.72 -22.55
N THR A 155 -3.98 -1.78 -22.57
CA THR A 155 -4.18 -2.62 -23.73
C THR A 155 -5.41 -2.18 -24.51
N GLY A 156 -5.64 -2.80 -25.67
CA GLY A 156 -6.92 -2.68 -26.38
C GLY A 156 -7.98 -3.66 -25.88
N GLU A 157 -7.69 -4.43 -24.83
CA GLU A 157 -8.56 -5.45 -24.26
C GLU A 157 -9.40 -4.83 -23.12
N VAL A 158 -10.60 -5.37 -22.91
CA VAL A 158 -11.54 -4.97 -21.85
C VAL A 158 -12.06 -6.21 -21.12
N VAL A 159 -12.31 -6.09 -19.82
CA VAL A 159 -12.98 -7.13 -19.02
C VAL A 159 -14.51 -6.94 -19.01
N PHE A 160 -15.21 -7.76 -18.20
CA PHE A 160 -16.62 -7.59 -17.88
C PHE A 160 -16.90 -6.15 -17.40
N ASP A 161 -18.03 -5.57 -17.83
CA ASP A 161 -18.38 -4.15 -17.66
C ASP A 161 -17.60 -3.12 -18.52
N ASP A 162 -16.94 -3.56 -19.60
CA ASP A 162 -16.21 -2.69 -20.55
C ASP A 162 -15.01 -1.94 -19.94
N GLU A 163 -14.50 -2.39 -18.79
CA GLU A 163 -13.36 -1.78 -18.12
C GLU A 163 -12.04 -2.13 -18.85
N PRO A 164 -11.17 -1.15 -19.13
CA PRO A 164 -9.90 -1.40 -19.82
C PRO A 164 -8.92 -2.21 -18.98
N ILE A 165 -8.10 -3.01 -19.66
CA ILE A 165 -7.04 -3.83 -19.04
C ILE A 165 -5.67 -3.18 -19.22
N TRP A 166 -4.87 -3.19 -18.17
CA TRP A 166 -3.46 -2.88 -18.22
C TRP A 166 -2.62 -4.14 -17.98
N LYS A 167 -1.55 -4.31 -18.76
CA LYS A 167 -0.58 -5.39 -18.58
C LYS A 167 0.78 -4.84 -18.18
N GLY A 168 1.40 -5.49 -17.19
CA GLY A 168 2.75 -5.21 -16.72
C GLY A 168 3.54 -6.51 -16.60
N SER A 169 4.86 -6.45 -16.75
CA SER A 169 5.70 -7.64 -16.70
C SER A 169 7.01 -7.37 -15.95
N PHE A 170 7.45 -8.33 -15.14
CA PHE A 170 8.81 -8.36 -14.60
C PHE A 170 9.80 -9.11 -15.51
N GLY A 171 9.34 -9.66 -16.64
CA GLY A 171 10.15 -10.50 -17.52
C GLY A 171 10.31 -11.93 -17.00
N THR A 172 11.31 -12.64 -17.52
CA THR A 172 11.54 -14.07 -17.26
C THR A 172 12.50 -14.30 -16.08
N GLY A 173 12.67 -15.56 -15.67
CA GLY A 173 13.62 -15.96 -14.62
C GLY A 173 13.03 -16.11 -13.21
N TYR A 174 11.70 -16.03 -13.11
CA TYR A 174 10.93 -16.36 -11.92
C TYR A 174 10.63 -17.87 -11.89
N GLU A 175 10.45 -18.43 -10.69
CA GLU A 175 10.08 -19.84 -10.54
C GLU A 175 8.66 -20.11 -11.03
N ILE A 176 8.42 -21.30 -11.55
CA ILE A 176 7.09 -21.78 -11.94
C ILE A 176 6.15 -21.73 -10.74
N GLY A 177 4.95 -21.19 -10.95
CA GLY A 177 3.90 -21.14 -9.94
C GLY A 177 3.14 -19.82 -9.96
N LYS A 178 2.47 -19.54 -8.84
CA LYS A 178 1.55 -18.40 -8.69
C LYS A 178 2.20 -17.26 -7.94
N TYR A 179 1.96 -16.05 -8.41
CA TYR A 179 2.45 -14.82 -7.80
C TYR A 179 1.28 -13.90 -7.47
N TYR A 180 1.39 -13.20 -6.35
CA TYR A 180 0.47 -12.14 -5.98
C TYR A 180 1.25 -10.84 -5.86
N LEU A 181 0.82 -9.86 -6.63
CA LEU A 181 1.37 -8.50 -6.62
C LEU A 181 0.46 -7.61 -5.78
N ILE A 182 1.04 -6.96 -4.78
CA ILE A 182 0.41 -5.92 -3.98
C ILE A 182 1.21 -4.63 -4.18
N VAL A 183 0.51 -3.53 -4.49
CA VAL A 183 1.11 -2.20 -4.55
C VAL A 183 0.77 -1.43 -3.27
N ALA A 184 1.78 -1.18 -2.45
CA ALA A 184 1.60 -0.70 -1.07
C ALA A 184 0.89 0.66 -0.96
N ASP A 185 1.12 1.56 -1.93
CA ASP A 185 0.54 2.91 -1.96
C ASP A 185 -0.74 3.02 -2.79
N MET A 186 -1.12 1.95 -3.48
CA MET A 186 -2.34 1.89 -4.29
C MET A 186 -2.86 0.44 -4.34
N PRO A 187 -3.52 -0.06 -3.28
CA PRO A 187 -3.96 -1.46 -3.21
C PRO A 187 -4.95 -1.88 -4.30
N SER A 188 -5.57 -0.91 -4.98
CA SER A 188 -6.40 -1.16 -6.18
C SER A 188 -5.57 -1.61 -7.39
N ILE A 189 -4.25 -1.36 -7.37
CA ILE A 189 -3.29 -1.90 -8.34
C ILE A 189 -2.65 -3.13 -7.71
N GLY A 190 -2.89 -4.29 -8.31
CA GLY A 190 -2.44 -5.58 -7.82
C GLY A 190 -3.13 -6.70 -8.58
N GLY A 191 -2.74 -7.93 -8.31
CA GLY A 191 -3.36 -9.07 -8.97
C GLY A 191 -2.55 -10.35 -8.92
N VAL A 192 -3.13 -11.37 -9.55
CA VAL A 192 -2.51 -12.68 -9.72
C VAL A 192 -1.69 -12.67 -11.00
N GLY A 193 -0.43 -13.05 -10.90
CA GLY A 193 0.44 -13.39 -12.03
C GLY A 193 0.83 -14.86 -11.93
N TYR A 194 1.29 -15.45 -13.03
CA TYR A 194 1.78 -16.82 -13.03
C TYR A 194 2.94 -16.98 -13.99
N VAL A 195 3.78 -17.97 -13.69
CA VAL A 195 4.85 -18.44 -14.58
C VAL A 195 4.53 -19.89 -14.90
N ASP A 196 4.42 -20.19 -16.20
CA ASP A 196 4.08 -21.51 -16.71
C ASP A 196 5.30 -22.43 -16.86
N ASP A 197 5.07 -23.67 -17.29
CA ASP A 197 6.12 -24.67 -17.52
C ASP A 197 7.05 -24.34 -18.71
N LEU A 198 6.67 -23.37 -19.54
CA LEU A 198 7.50 -22.84 -20.62
C LEU A 198 8.51 -21.78 -20.13
N GLY A 199 8.36 -21.31 -18.88
CA GLY A 199 9.23 -20.31 -18.28
C GLY A 199 8.96 -18.91 -18.83
N ASP A 200 7.70 -18.64 -19.19
CA ASP A 200 7.27 -17.35 -19.73
C ASP A 200 7.49 -16.20 -18.75
N ALA A 201 7.32 -14.98 -19.26
CA ALA A 201 7.50 -13.79 -18.45
C ALA A 201 6.44 -13.75 -17.34
N LEU A 202 6.85 -13.31 -16.15
CA LEU A 202 5.91 -13.04 -15.07
C LEU A 202 5.11 -11.77 -15.41
N GLU A 203 3.86 -11.96 -15.82
CA GLU A 203 2.94 -10.91 -16.22
C GLU A 203 1.79 -10.73 -15.23
N PHE A 204 1.28 -9.51 -15.16
CA PHE A 204 0.14 -9.12 -14.34
C PHE A 204 -0.85 -8.33 -15.16
N GLU A 205 -2.13 -8.60 -14.93
CA GLU A 205 -3.26 -7.85 -15.48
C GLU A 205 -3.97 -7.10 -14.34
N CYS A 206 -4.40 -5.87 -14.60
CA CYS A 206 -5.13 -5.06 -13.64
C CYS A 206 -6.06 -4.05 -14.34
N THR A 207 -6.99 -3.49 -13.57
CA THR A 207 -7.94 -2.45 -14.00
C THR A 207 -7.70 -1.15 -13.22
N ASP A 208 -8.46 -0.10 -13.53
CA ASP A 208 -8.52 1.13 -12.73
C ASP A 208 -7.19 1.89 -12.54
N ILE A 209 -6.26 1.74 -13.47
CA ILE A 209 -4.99 2.49 -13.45
C ILE A 209 -5.22 3.95 -13.90
N PRO A 210 -4.64 4.95 -13.20
CA PRO A 210 -4.91 6.38 -13.41
C PRO A 210 -4.44 6.96 -14.75
N SER A 211 -3.69 6.21 -15.54
CA SER A 211 -3.14 6.65 -16.83
C SER A 211 -2.87 5.47 -17.77
N ASP A 212 -2.85 5.73 -19.09
CA ASP A 212 -2.56 4.69 -20.10
C ASP A 212 -1.19 4.02 -19.92
N ARG A 213 -0.28 4.70 -19.23
CA ARG A 213 1.01 4.16 -18.79
C ARG A 213 1.26 4.57 -17.35
N TYR A 214 1.55 3.60 -16.49
CA TYR A 214 1.81 3.85 -15.07
C TYR A 214 2.96 2.96 -14.59
N THR A 215 3.93 3.54 -13.89
CA THR A 215 5.10 2.83 -13.38
C THR A 215 5.02 2.76 -11.86
N VAL A 216 5.02 1.54 -11.32
CA VAL A 216 5.12 1.29 -9.89
C VAL A 216 6.60 1.11 -9.56
N PRO A 217 7.20 1.98 -8.70
CA PRO A 217 8.56 1.82 -8.25
C PRO A 217 8.73 0.52 -7.47
N LYS A 218 9.86 -0.17 -7.63
CA LYS A 218 10.11 -1.46 -6.95
C LYS A 218 9.96 -1.40 -5.43
N GLU A 219 10.24 -0.26 -4.83
CA GLU A 219 10.09 -0.03 -3.39
C GLU A 219 8.63 -0.12 -2.89
N ASN A 220 7.65 0.00 -3.79
CA ASN A 220 6.23 -0.09 -3.46
C ASN A 220 5.63 -1.46 -3.85
N ILE A 221 6.46 -2.38 -4.38
CA ILE A 221 6.03 -3.67 -4.89
C ILE A 221 6.23 -4.72 -3.81
N ILE A 222 5.15 -5.26 -3.29
CA ILE A 222 5.17 -6.50 -2.51
C ILE A 222 4.82 -7.64 -3.46
N LEU A 223 5.79 -8.52 -3.72
CA LEU A 223 5.61 -9.69 -4.56
C LEU A 223 5.69 -10.96 -3.70
N GLN A 224 4.59 -11.70 -3.64
CA GLN A 224 4.53 -12.99 -2.96
C GLN A 224 4.44 -14.12 -3.98
N TYR A 225 5.26 -15.13 -3.79
CA TYR A 225 5.21 -16.39 -4.52
C TYR A 225 4.52 -17.43 -3.66
N MET A 226 3.65 -18.21 -4.28
CA MET A 226 3.02 -19.35 -3.64
C MET A 226 2.97 -20.54 -4.57
N LYS A 227 3.19 -21.71 -3.99
CA LYS A 227 3.21 -22.97 -4.69
C LYS A 227 2.66 -24.07 -3.80
N CYS A 228 1.78 -24.88 -4.36
CA CYS A 228 1.44 -26.17 -3.80
C CYS A 228 2.56 -27.16 -4.08
N THR A 229 3.04 -27.82 -3.02
CA THR A 229 4.10 -28.84 -3.11
C THR A 229 3.54 -30.26 -3.07
N GLY A 230 2.25 -30.41 -2.77
CA GLY A 230 1.53 -31.67 -2.83
C GLY A 230 0.26 -31.66 -2.00
N VAL A 231 -0.42 -32.80 -1.97
CA VAL A 231 -1.56 -33.07 -1.09
C VAL A 231 -1.38 -34.39 -0.35
N ASP A 232 -1.97 -34.50 0.83
CA ASP A 232 -2.16 -35.75 1.57
C ASP A 232 -3.65 -36.02 1.67
N GLU A 233 -4.15 -36.95 0.85
CA GLU A 233 -5.58 -37.28 0.80
C GLU A 233 -6.10 -37.92 2.10
N GLU A 234 -5.26 -38.69 2.79
CA GLU A 234 -5.64 -39.35 4.05
C GLU A 234 -5.76 -38.32 5.17
N LYS A 235 -4.81 -37.40 5.27
CA LYS A 235 -4.84 -36.30 6.25
C LYS A 235 -5.71 -35.12 5.82
N LYS A 236 -6.18 -35.12 4.57
CA LYS A 236 -6.95 -34.02 3.97
C LYS A 236 -6.21 -32.68 4.03
N THR A 237 -4.92 -32.71 3.68
CA THR A 237 -4.03 -31.55 3.82
C THR A 237 -3.43 -31.14 2.49
N ILE A 238 -3.48 -29.84 2.16
CA ILE A 238 -2.75 -29.23 1.06
C ILE A 238 -1.45 -28.64 1.60
N TYR A 239 -0.31 -28.99 1.01
CA TYR A 239 1.00 -28.43 1.40
C TYR A 239 1.33 -27.22 0.53
N MET A 240 1.48 -26.06 1.15
CA MET A 240 1.80 -24.81 0.48
C MET A 240 3.15 -24.29 0.94
N GLU A 241 3.98 -23.88 -0.01
CA GLU A 241 5.09 -22.97 0.24
C GLU A 241 4.66 -21.57 -0.20
N VAL A 242 4.88 -20.58 0.66
CA VAL A 242 4.57 -19.17 0.35
C VAL A 242 5.70 -18.29 0.84
N THR A 243 6.12 -17.31 0.04
CA THR A 243 7.09 -16.32 0.52
C THR A 243 6.39 -15.34 1.47
N GLN A 244 7.07 -15.03 2.57
CA GLN A 244 6.64 -14.00 3.51
C GLN A 244 6.32 -12.73 2.73
N ALA A 245 5.18 -12.09 3.01
CA ALA A 245 4.95 -10.74 2.52
C ALA A 245 6.16 -9.91 2.92
N GLN A 246 6.76 -9.27 1.95
CA GLN A 246 7.75 -8.26 2.25
C GLN A 246 7.09 -7.29 3.25
N ASP A 247 7.61 -7.19 4.47
CA ASP A 247 7.13 -6.17 5.37
C ASP A 247 7.31 -4.83 4.65
N ALA A 248 6.24 -4.06 4.51
CA ALA A 248 6.36 -2.65 4.15
C ALA A 248 7.35 -1.91 5.10
N ALA A 249 7.59 -2.48 6.29
CA ALA A 249 8.58 -2.04 7.28
C ALA A 249 9.98 -2.70 7.17
N MET A 250 10.16 -3.92 6.62
CA MET A 250 11.48 -4.60 6.49
C MET A 250 12.05 -4.62 5.06
N GLN A 251 11.31 -4.13 4.06
CA GLN A 251 11.93 -3.67 2.79
C GLN A 251 12.71 -2.36 2.96
N VAL A 252 12.67 -1.75 4.15
CA VAL A 252 13.51 -0.59 4.50
C VAL A 252 14.89 -1.04 4.98
N THR A 253 15.57 -1.88 4.20
CA THR A 253 17.03 -2.03 4.27
C THR A 253 17.62 -2.11 2.86
N GLU A 254 17.47 -1.01 2.11
CA GLU A 254 18.47 -0.37 1.22
C GLU A 254 17.82 0.50 0.11
N LYS A 255 16.87 1.37 0.46
CA LYS A 255 16.67 2.73 -0.08
C LYS A 255 15.65 3.45 0.83
N PRO A 256 15.86 4.70 1.28
CA PRO A 256 15.14 5.20 2.44
C PRO A 256 13.68 5.49 2.13
N ALA A 257 12.78 4.76 2.79
CA ALA A 257 11.40 5.19 3.02
C ALA A 257 11.45 6.62 3.55
N VAL A 258 10.80 7.51 2.83
CA VAL A 258 10.66 8.86 3.29
C VAL A 258 9.59 8.85 4.36
N ASN A 259 10.00 8.81 5.62
CA ASN A 259 9.19 9.24 6.75
C ASN A 259 8.81 10.72 6.50
N THR A 260 7.78 10.94 5.69
CA THR A 260 7.26 12.28 5.48
C THR A 260 6.43 12.63 6.70
N ILE A 261 6.72 13.79 7.27
CA ILE A 261 5.85 14.42 8.25
C ILE A 261 4.99 15.44 7.52
N THR A 262 3.73 15.60 7.92
CA THR A 262 2.88 16.65 7.34
C THR A 262 3.44 18.02 7.72
N ALA A 263 3.69 18.84 6.71
CA ALA A 263 4.11 20.23 6.83
C ALA A 263 2.91 21.13 6.54
N ASN A 264 2.44 21.85 7.55
CA ASN A 264 1.26 22.71 7.44
C ASN A 264 1.69 24.14 7.11
N PRO A 265 1.16 24.80 6.07
CA PRO A 265 1.56 26.16 5.74
C PRO A 265 1.22 27.12 6.87
N THR A 266 2.11 28.08 7.11
CA THR A 266 1.89 29.15 8.10
C THR A 266 1.73 30.49 7.41
N SER A 267 0.99 31.41 8.04
CA SER A 267 0.70 32.75 7.51
C SER A 267 1.19 33.88 8.41
N SER A 268 2.01 33.57 9.42
CA SER A 268 2.58 34.55 10.34
C SER A 268 3.52 35.51 9.60
N PRO A 269 3.35 36.84 9.73
CA PRO A 269 4.29 37.80 9.16
C PRO A 269 5.71 37.59 9.68
N VAL A 270 6.71 37.92 8.85
CA VAL A 270 8.13 37.88 9.24
C VAL A 270 8.72 39.29 9.14
N LEU A 271 9.36 39.74 10.21
CA LEU A 271 10.11 40.99 10.26
C LEU A 271 11.61 40.69 10.38
N LEU A 272 12.40 41.18 9.43
CA LEU A 272 13.86 41.19 9.46
C LEU A 272 14.33 42.60 9.86
N ASP A 273 14.93 42.73 11.04
CA ASP A 273 15.36 44.03 11.60
C ASP A 273 14.26 45.10 11.56
N GLY A 274 13.02 44.67 11.84
CA GLY A 274 11.83 45.52 11.84
C GLY A 274 11.20 45.79 10.46
N LYS A 275 11.75 45.23 9.37
CA LYS A 275 11.20 45.36 8.01
C LYS A 275 10.48 44.07 7.60
N THR A 276 9.30 44.19 7.00
CA THR A 276 8.55 43.04 6.48
C THR A 276 9.28 42.36 5.33
N VAL A 277 9.42 41.05 5.42
CA VAL A 277 9.91 40.18 4.34
C VAL A 277 8.86 39.12 4.01
N SER A 278 8.78 38.75 2.73
CA SER A 278 7.86 37.71 2.27
C SER A 278 8.59 36.38 2.24
N LEU A 279 8.33 35.53 3.23
CA LEU A 279 8.87 34.18 3.32
C LEU A 279 7.73 33.21 3.54
N ASP A 280 7.70 32.15 2.73
CA ASP A 280 6.82 31.02 3.00
C ASP A 280 7.45 30.10 4.05
N ALA A 281 6.62 29.61 4.95
CA ALA A 281 7.04 28.72 6.01
C ALA A 281 6.00 27.62 6.27
N TYR A 282 6.50 26.48 6.73
CA TYR A 282 5.68 25.38 7.18
C TYR A 282 5.86 25.13 8.68
N GLU A 283 4.79 24.76 9.35
CA GLU A 283 4.81 24.19 10.67
C GLU A 283 4.99 22.67 10.57
N ILE A 284 6.02 22.16 11.23
CA ILE A 284 6.30 20.74 11.37
C ILE A 284 6.58 20.49 12.85
N ALA A 285 5.82 19.59 13.48
CA ALA A 285 5.95 19.28 14.91
C ALA A 285 6.01 20.54 15.80
N ASN A 286 5.08 21.48 15.60
CA ASN A 286 4.96 22.76 16.32
C ASN A 286 6.17 23.71 16.17
N ASN A 287 6.95 23.60 15.10
CA ASN A 287 8.08 24.47 14.82
C ASN A 287 7.99 25.04 13.40
N ASN A 288 8.47 26.28 13.21
CA ASN A 288 8.48 26.93 11.89
C ASN A 288 9.74 26.55 11.10
N TYR A 289 9.52 26.02 9.91
CA TYR A 289 10.53 25.59 8.95
C TYR A 289 10.53 26.49 7.71
N PHE A 290 11.71 26.95 7.32
CA PHE A 290 11.90 27.89 6.21
C PHE A 290 12.85 27.32 5.17
N LYS A 291 12.57 27.61 3.89
CA LYS A 291 13.43 27.25 2.77
C LYS A 291 14.78 27.98 2.91
N ILE A 292 15.88 27.24 2.95
CA ILE A 292 17.20 27.78 3.26
C ILE A 292 17.66 28.87 2.29
N ARG A 293 17.34 28.71 0.99
CA ARG A 293 17.70 29.67 -0.06
C ARG A 293 16.90 30.97 0.02
N ASP A 294 15.66 30.90 0.48
CA ASP A 294 14.83 32.09 0.67
C ASP A 294 15.36 32.92 1.84
N LEU A 295 15.75 32.25 2.94
CA LEU A 295 16.43 32.91 4.06
C LEU A 295 17.76 33.53 3.65
N ALA A 296 18.61 32.79 2.93
CA ALA A 296 19.89 33.31 2.44
C ALA A 296 19.70 34.53 1.54
N SER A 297 18.65 34.52 0.69
CA SER A 297 18.33 35.65 -0.18
C SER A 297 17.92 36.91 0.60
N VAL A 298 17.10 36.79 1.65
CA VAL A 298 16.67 37.97 2.43
C VAL A 298 17.73 38.47 3.42
N LEU A 299 18.62 37.59 3.88
CA LEU A 299 19.73 37.92 4.78
C LEU A 299 20.97 38.43 4.04
N SER A 300 21.02 38.30 2.71
CA SER A 300 22.13 38.79 1.89
C SER A 300 22.32 40.31 2.06
N GLY A 301 23.54 40.73 2.40
CA GLY A 301 23.86 42.14 2.71
C GLY A 301 23.67 42.56 4.17
N THR A 302 23.26 41.66 5.06
CA THR A 302 23.23 41.87 6.52
C THR A 302 24.50 41.34 7.21
N GLU A 303 24.64 41.58 8.52
CA GLU A 303 25.76 41.02 9.31
C GLU A 303 25.69 39.48 9.40
N SER A 304 24.49 38.92 9.28
CA SER A 304 24.22 37.47 9.31
C SER A 304 24.08 36.84 7.91
N GLN A 305 24.69 37.44 6.87
CA GLN A 305 24.66 36.89 5.51
C GLN A 305 25.40 35.55 5.39
N PHE A 306 24.92 34.69 4.50
CA PHE A 306 25.59 33.43 4.15
C PHE A 306 25.22 32.99 2.74
N ASP A 307 26.10 32.22 2.10
CA ASP A 307 25.85 31.58 0.83
C ASP A 307 25.46 30.10 0.99
N VAL A 308 24.72 29.56 0.02
CA VAL A 308 24.20 28.18 0.03
C VAL A 308 24.54 27.49 -1.28
N THR A 309 25.46 26.54 -1.21
CA THR A 309 25.87 25.73 -2.38
C THR A 309 25.64 24.24 -2.13
N TRP A 310 25.51 23.48 -3.22
CA TRP A 310 25.44 22.03 -3.18
C TRP A 310 26.80 21.45 -3.56
N ASP A 311 27.37 20.64 -2.67
CA ASP A 311 28.56 19.86 -2.92
C ASP A 311 28.14 18.44 -3.31
N ALA A 312 28.13 18.18 -4.62
CA ALA A 312 27.74 16.89 -5.17
C ALA A 312 28.72 15.76 -4.79
N ALA A 313 30.01 16.07 -4.59
CA ALA A 313 31.02 15.07 -4.27
C ALA A 313 30.84 14.53 -2.84
N ASN A 314 30.46 15.41 -1.90
CA ASN A 314 30.24 15.04 -0.50
C ASN A 314 28.76 14.83 -0.14
N GLN A 315 27.85 14.99 -1.11
CA GLN A 315 26.40 15.02 -0.91
C GLN A 315 26.00 15.95 0.25
N ALA A 316 26.52 17.18 0.21
CA ALA A 316 26.43 18.13 1.31
C ALA A 316 25.86 19.49 0.89
N ILE A 317 25.05 20.06 1.78
CA ILE A 317 24.66 21.47 1.74
C ILE A 317 25.77 22.26 2.43
N GLN A 318 26.41 23.14 1.69
CA GLN A 318 27.48 23.99 2.17
C GLN A 318 26.91 25.38 2.52
N LEU A 319 27.03 25.75 3.78
CA LEU A 319 26.68 27.07 4.32
C LEU A 319 27.97 27.84 4.59
N THR A 320 28.15 28.98 3.92
CA THR A 320 29.36 29.82 4.08
C THR A 320 28.98 31.19 4.63
N THR A 321 29.29 31.44 5.91
CA THR A 321 28.93 32.70 6.58
C THR A 321 29.78 33.87 6.09
N GLY A 322 29.22 35.09 6.15
CA GLY A 322 29.91 36.32 5.75
C GLY A 322 30.01 36.53 4.24
N VAL A 323 29.51 35.59 3.44
CA VAL A 323 29.45 35.67 1.98
C VAL A 323 28.01 35.99 1.56
N PRO A 324 27.77 36.99 0.68
CA PRO A 324 26.45 37.24 0.12
C PRO A 324 25.91 36.04 -0.67
N TYR A 325 24.63 35.74 -0.52
CA TYR A 325 23.99 34.65 -1.28
C TYR A 325 23.97 34.94 -2.78
N THR A 326 24.29 33.92 -3.59
CA THR A 326 24.14 33.98 -5.06
C THR A 326 22.84 33.31 -5.50
N PRO A 327 21.85 34.04 -6.05
CA PRO A 327 20.59 33.47 -6.51
C PRO A 327 20.78 32.43 -7.62
N VAL A 328 20.05 31.33 -7.52
CA VAL A 328 20.03 30.24 -8.52
C VAL A 328 18.69 30.09 -9.23
N GLY A 329 17.69 30.89 -8.85
CA GLY A 329 16.37 30.94 -9.45
C GLY A 329 15.32 30.22 -8.60
N GLY A 330 14.12 30.81 -8.54
CA GLY A 330 12.98 30.26 -7.78
C GLY A 330 12.98 30.61 -6.29
N GLU A 331 13.89 31.45 -5.81
CA GLU A 331 13.82 32.04 -4.47
C GLU A 331 12.56 32.90 -4.31
N LEU A 332 11.98 32.88 -3.11
CA LEU A 332 10.79 33.66 -2.74
C LEU A 332 9.55 33.37 -3.60
N THR A 333 9.55 32.26 -4.34
CA THR A 333 8.37 31.81 -5.10
C THR A 333 7.34 31.30 -4.12
N LYS A 334 6.13 31.86 -4.19
CA LYS A 334 5.03 31.48 -3.32
C LYS A 334 4.55 30.06 -3.61
N GLY A 335 4.35 29.28 -2.56
CA GLY A 335 3.72 27.97 -2.58
C GLY A 335 2.21 28.04 -2.81
N ASN A 336 1.60 26.85 -2.90
CA ASN A 336 0.16 26.69 -3.14
C ASN A 336 -0.72 26.94 -1.89
N GLY A 337 -0.11 27.18 -0.72
CA GLY A 337 -0.82 27.39 0.54
C GLY A 337 -1.56 26.15 1.06
N GLN A 338 -1.17 24.95 0.62
CA GLN A 338 -1.72 23.67 1.09
C GLN A 338 -0.66 22.91 1.89
N SER A 339 -1.11 22.01 2.78
CA SER A 339 -0.20 21.10 3.48
C SER A 339 0.59 20.24 2.49
N GLN A 340 1.87 20.01 2.80
CA GLN A 340 2.79 19.26 1.95
C GLN A 340 3.43 18.10 2.73
N PRO A 341 3.80 16.99 2.07
CA PRO A 341 4.65 15.99 2.68
C PRO A 341 6.09 16.53 2.82
N ALA A 342 6.67 16.42 4.02
CA ALA A 342 8.05 16.83 4.30
C ALA A 342 8.95 15.63 4.61
N LYS A 343 9.86 15.33 3.69
CA LYS A 343 10.88 14.29 3.79
C LYS A 343 11.99 14.68 4.75
N VAL A 344 12.44 13.83 5.67
CA VAL A 344 13.73 14.12 6.36
C VAL A 344 14.86 14.10 5.31
N SER A 345 15.66 15.17 5.25
CA SER A 345 16.81 15.23 4.34
C SER A 345 17.97 14.42 4.90
N ASN A 346 18.64 13.68 4.02
CA ASN A 346 19.84 12.90 4.35
C ASN A 346 21.14 13.64 3.94
N ALA A 347 21.03 14.86 3.43
CA ALA A 347 22.19 15.65 3.05
C ALA A 347 23.02 15.99 4.29
N LYS A 348 24.34 15.87 4.17
CA LYS A 348 25.25 16.41 5.19
C LYS A 348 25.13 17.93 5.18
N ILE A 349 25.18 18.55 6.34
CA ILE A 349 25.20 20.01 6.45
C ILE A 349 26.57 20.42 6.95
N LEU A 350 27.21 21.30 6.19
CA LEU A 350 28.54 21.79 6.48
C LEU A 350 28.46 23.31 6.66
N LEU A 351 28.87 23.81 7.81
CA LEU A 351 28.98 25.22 8.12
C LEU A 351 30.45 25.61 8.11
N ASN A 352 30.85 26.45 7.17
CA ASN A 352 32.25 26.85 6.96
C ASN A 352 33.22 25.65 6.88
N GLY A 353 32.77 24.55 6.27
CA GLY A 353 33.52 23.31 6.13
C GLY A 353 33.48 22.36 7.34
N ALA A 354 32.89 22.76 8.47
CA ALA A 354 32.70 21.90 9.64
C ALA A 354 31.30 21.23 9.62
N SER A 355 31.21 19.99 10.07
CA SER A 355 29.92 19.28 10.17
C SER A 355 28.99 19.96 11.16
N LEU A 356 27.77 20.21 10.74
CA LEU A 356 26.70 20.79 11.54
C LEU A 356 25.53 19.81 11.60
N ASP A 357 25.16 19.39 12.80
CA ASP A 357 24.07 18.44 13.02
C ASP A 357 22.75 19.20 13.18
N LEU A 358 22.05 19.42 12.07
CA LEU A 358 20.72 20.02 12.04
C LEU A 358 19.75 19.11 11.30
N LYS A 359 18.53 19.01 11.86
CA LYS A 359 17.45 18.31 11.18
C LYS A 359 16.88 19.18 10.07
N ALA A 360 16.95 18.69 8.84
CA ALA A 360 16.39 19.33 7.66
C ALA A 360 15.28 18.50 7.04
N TYR A 361 14.37 19.16 6.33
CA TYR A 361 13.32 18.52 5.56
C TYR A 361 13.33 18.94 4.08
N GLU A 362 12.99 18.03 3.17
CA GLU A 362 12.76 18.30 1.76
C GLU A 362 11.26 18.38 1.47
N ILE A 363 10.82 19.51 0.89
CA ILE A 363 9.44 19.74 0.46
C ILE A 363 9.50 20.28 -0.96
N ASN A 364 8.84 19.60 -1.91
CA ASN A 364 8.79 20.00 -3.33
C ASN A 364 10.18 20.33 -3.92
N GLY A 365 11.19 19.50 -3.62
CA GLY A 365 12.56 19.67 -4.11
C GLY A 365 13.38 20.79 -3.45
N ASN A 366 12.88 21.39 -2.38
CA ASN A 366 13.57 22.44 -1.63
C ASN A 366 13.88 21.99 -0.20
N THR A 367 15.01 22.44 0.36
CA THR A 367 15.41 22.10 1.74
C THR A 367 14.97 23.17 2.74
N TYR A 368 14.36 22.71 3.84
CA TYR A 368 13.79 23.50 4.91
C TYR A 368 14.45 23.18 6.25
N PHE A 369 14.70 24.21 7.05
CA PHE A 369 15.29 24.10 8.39
C PHE A 369 14.42 24.78 9.43
N LYS A 370 14.44 24.25 10.66
CA LYS A 370 13.83 24.92 11.81
C LYS A 370 14.53 26.25 12.01
N LEU A 371 13.77 27.35 11.95
CA LEU A 371 14.33 28.70 11.91
C LEU A 371 15.23 29.02 13.10
N ARG A 372 14.82 28.59 14.31
CA ARG A 372 15.55 28.88 15.55
C ARG A 372 16.92 28.20 15.58
N ASP A 373 16.98 26.92 15.20
CA ASP A 373 18.24 26.15 15.23
C ASP A 373 19.22 26.69 14.18
N LEU A 374 18.70 27.12 13.03
CA LEU A 374 19.50 27.75 12.00
C LEU A 374 20.00 29.14 12.42
N GLY A 375 19.17 29.94 13.11
CA GLY A 375 19.56 31.23 13.67
C GLY A 375 20.68 31.12 14.68
N GLU A 376 20.61 30.15 15.58
CA GLU A 376 21.69 29.84 16.53
C GLU A 376 23.00 29.48 15.80
N ALA A 377 22.93 28.65 14.76
CA ALA A 377 24.10 28.23 14.00
C ALA A 377 24.72 29.35 13.14
N LEU A 378 23.90 30.26 12.61
CA LEU A 378 24.33 31.32 11.68
C LEU A 378 24.53 32.70 12.34
N GLY A 379 24.18 32.84 13.62
CA GLY A 379 24.46 34.04 14.40
C GLY A 379 23.36 35.11 14.38
N PHE A 380 22.12 34.78 13.98
CA PHE A 380 20.98 35.69 14.05
C PHE A 380 19.94 35.27 15.10
N GLY A 381 19.30 36.26 15.72
CA GLY A 381 18.26 36.05 16.71
C GLY A 381 16.90 35.75 16.09
N VAL A 382 16.14 34.86 16.71
CA VAL A 382 14.76 34.52 16.33
C VAL A 382 13.84 34.66 17.54
N ASP A 383 12.81 35.50 17.42
CA ASP A 383 11.82 35.75 18.48
C ASP A 383 10.38 35.68 17.97
N TRP A 384 9.43 35.60 18.89
CA TRP A 384 8.00 35.53 18.60
C TRP A 384 7.24 36.67 19.29
N ASP A 385 6.65 37.56 18.51
CA ASP A 385 5.70 38.54 19.03
C ASP A 385 4.30 37.93 19.05
N SER A 386 3.89 37.44 20.23
CA SER A 386 2.56 36.87 20.45
C SER A 386 1.41 37.87 20.30
N ALA A 387 1.65 39.17 20.49
CA ALA A 387 0.60 40.18 20.36
C ALA A 387 0.30 40.48 18.89
N GLN A 388 1.31 40.37 18.03
CA GLN A 388 1.20 40.62 16.60
C GLN A 388 1.12 39.34 15.75
N ASN A 389 1.31 38.17 16.35
CA ASN A 389 1.43 36.88 15.65
C ASN A 389 2.56 36.88 14.61
N THR A 390 3.71 37.47 14.97
CA THR A 390 4.79 37.83 14.05
C THR A 390 6.11 37.16 14.45
N ILE A 391 6.83 36.64 13.47
CA ILE A 391 8.19 36.09 13.63
C ILE A 391 9.19 37.24 13.47
N LEU A 392 10.08 37.41 14.45
CA LEU A 392 11.12 38.44 14.44
C LEU A 392 12.48 37.79 14.17
N ILE A 393 13.19 38.26 13.15
CA ILE A 393 14.58 37.93 12.85
C ILE A 393 15.43 39.18 13.09
N LYS A 394 16.49 39.03 13.88
CA LYS A 394 17.45 40.11 14.18
C LYS A 394 18.86 39.68 13.79
N THR A 395 19.51 40.44 12.93
CA THR A 395 20.83 40.08 12.39
C THR A 395 21.99 40.68 13.12
#